data_AF-A0A6V8LW05-F1
#
_entry.id   AF-A0A6V8LW05-F1
#
_cell.length_a   1.000
_cell.length_b   1.000
_cell.length_c   1.000
_cell.angle_alpha   90.00
_cell.angle_beta   90.00
_cell.angle_gamma   90.00
#
_symmetry.space_group_name_H-M   'P 1'
#
loop_
_entity.id
_entity.type
_entity.pdbx_description
1 polymer ?
#
loop_
_entity_poly.entity_id
_entity_poly.type
_entity_poly.pdbx_seq_one_letter_code
_entity_poly.pdbx_strand_id
1 'polypeptide(L)'
;MTPIDAASGAATTTAMSPWEPGGMALTVFALLVGAVVVVLLLLTRYVNPARTSPEKDRPYECGVIPTAGHGFRYPAPFALVAMAFLVFDVETAFLYAWAVSFEKLTPASFAGICVFIGVLLGSLWYLWQKGGLQWGAPVKR
;
A
#
# COMPACT_ATOMS: atom_id res chain seq x y z
N MET A 1 -3.03 -35.81 27.12
CA MET A 1 -2.78 -35.01 25.91
C MET A 1 -4.05 -34.23 25.64
N THR A 2 -4.07 -32.92 25.90
CA THR A 2 -5.30 -32.12 25.72
C THR A 2 -5.43 -31.73 24.24
N PRO A 3 -6.65 -31.53 23.71
CA PRO A 3 -6.85 -31.12 22.32
C PRO A 3 -6.22 -29.76 21.97
N ILE A 4 -5.87 -28.93 22.96
CA ILE A 4 -5.15 -27.66 22.77
C ILE A 4 -3.70 -27.92 22.32
N ASP A 5 -3.05 -28.95 22.87
CA ASP A 5 -1.65 -29.31 22.56
C ASP A 5 -1.50 -29.83 21.11
N ALA A 6 -2.53 -30.47 20.58
CA ALA A 6 -2.58 -30.96 19.21
C ALA A 6 -2.77 -29.82 18.17
N ALA A 7 -3.55 -28.80 18.52
CA ALA A 7 -3.78 -27.64 17.66
C ALA A 7 -2.56 -26.71 17.58
N SER A 8 -1.82 -26.52 18.68
CA SER A 8 -0.57 -25.75 18.68
C SER A 8 0.52 -26.42 17.83
N GLY A 9 0.63 -27.75 17.89
CA GLY A 9 1.57 -28.52 17.08
C GLY A 9 1.24 -28.48 15.58
N ALA A 10 -0.04 -28.52 15.22
CA ALA A 10 -0.49 -28.43 13.83
C ALA A 10 -0.17 -27.05 13.20
N ALA A 11 -0.43 -25.96 13.91
CA ALA A 11 -0.14 -24.60 13.43
C ALA A 11 1.37 -24.33 13.24
N THR A 12 2.21 -24.88 14.12
CA THR A 12 3.67 -24.79 13.97
C THR A 12 4.17 -25.62 12.78
N THR A 13 3.51 -26.75 12.49
CA THR A 13 3.88 -27.65 11.38
C THR A 13 3.47 -27.10 10.02
N THR A 14 2.30 -26.45 9.91
CA THR A 14 1.86 -25.79 8.66
C THR A 14 2.61 -24.49 8.38
N ALA A 15 3.06 -23.77 9.42
CA ALA A 15 3.87 -22.57 9.25
C ALA A 15 5.24 -22.86 8.59
N MET A 16 5.81 -24.04 8.86
CA MET A 16 7.12 -24.49 8.36
C MET A 16 7.03 -25.55 7.26
N SER A 17 5.84 -25.88 6.75
CA SER A 17 5.71 -26.86 5.66
C SER A 17 6.02 -26.21 4.29
N PRO A 18 6.83 -26.86 3.44
CA PRO A 18 7.18 -26.32 2.11
C PRO A 18 6.06 -26.38 1.08
N TRP A 19 5.09 -27.28 1.27
CA TRP A 19 4.04 -27.61 0.29
C TRP A 19 2.65 -27.06 0.66
N GLU A 20 2.49 -26.46 1.83
CA GLU A 20 1.29 -25.68 2.14
C GLU A 20 1.56 -24.18 1.99
N PRO A 21 0.55 -23.36 1.63
CA PRO A 21 0.68 -21.90 1.62
C PRO A 21 0.82 -21.33 3.04
N GLY A 22 1.98 -21.55 3.66
CA GLY A 22 2.36 -21.07 4.99
C GLY A 22 3.46 -20.01 4.96
N GLY A 23 3.95 -19.62 6.14
CA GLY A 23 4.96 -18.57 6.29
C GLY A 23 6.30 -18.90 5.60
N MET A 24 6.71 -20.17 5.60
CA MET A 24 7.92 -20.60 4.91
C MET A 24 7.78 -20.53 3.38
N ALA A 25 6.66 -21.00 2.82
CA ALA A 25 6.40 -20.94 1.38
C ALA A 25 6.39 -19.49 0.86
N LEU A 26 5.75 -18.58 1.61
CA LEU A 26 5.74 -17.14 1.29
C LEU A 26 7.15 -16.55 1.31
N THR A 27 7.96 -16.92 2.30
CA THR A 27 9.34 -16.45 2.45
C THR A 27 10.22 -16.93 1.30
N VAL A 28 10.15 -18.22 0.96
CA VAL A 28 10.89 -18.80 -0.17
C VAL A 28 10.47 -18.13 -1.49
N PHE A 29 9.16 -17.93 -1.69
CA PHE A 29 8.66 -17.23 -2.87
C PHE A 29 9.19 -15.80 -2.97
N ALA A 30 9.10 -15.02 -1.88
CA ALA A 30 9.60 -13.65 -1.83
C ALA A 30 11.11 -13.58 -2.12
N LEU A 31 11.89 -14.50 -1.55
CA LEU A 31 13.34 -14.59 -1.81
C LEU A 31 13.66 -14.96 -3.26
N LEU A 32 12.91 -15.90 -3.85
CA LEU A 32 13.08 -16.28 -5.26
C LEU A 32 12.78 -15.11 -6.18
N VAL A 33 11.65 -14.41 -5.96
CA VAL A 33 11.30 -13.22 -6.75
C VAL A 33 12.37 -12.14 -6.60
N GLY A 34 12.81 -11.87 -5.37
CA GLY A 34 13.90 -10.92 -5.10
C GLY A 34 15.20 -11.31 -5.80
N ALA A 35 15.58 -12.58 -5.75
CA ALA A 35 16.76 -13.11 -6.42
C ALA A 35 16.68 -12.95 -7.94
N VAL A 36 15.53 -13.26 -8.55
CA VAL A 36 15.30 -13.07 -9.99
C VAL A 36 15.45 -11.61 -10.37
N VAL A 37 14.86 -10.68 -9.62
CA VAL A 37 15.01 -9.23 -9.87
C VAL A 37 16.48 -8.82 -9.79
N VAL A 38 17.22 -9.24 -8.76
CA VAL A 38 18.65 -8.93 -8.61
C VAL A 38 19.47 -9.50 -9.77
N VAL A 39 19.24 -10.76 -10.14
CA VAL A 39 19.95 -11.41 -11.25
C VAL A 39 19.69 -10.67 -12.57
N LEU A 40 18.45 -10.27 -12.85
CA LEU A 40 18.12 -9.52 -14.07
C LEU A 40 18.77 -8.14 -14.09
N LEU A 41 18.81 -7.43 -12.96
CA LEU A 41 19.49 -6.14 -12.85
C LEU A 41 21.01 -6.27 -13.05
N LEU A 42 21.62 -7.30 -12.45
CA LEU A 42 23.04 -7.60 -12.63
C LEU A 42 23.35 -8.00 -14.08
N LEU A 43 22.57 -8.90 -14.66
CA LEU A 43 22.71 -9.32 -16.05
C LEU A 43 22.62 -8.12 -17.00
N THR A 44 21.65 -7.23 -16.78
CA THR A 44 21.51 -5.99 -17.58
C THR A 44 22.76 -5.13 -17.47
N ARG A 45 23.31 -4.95 -16.28
CA ARG A 45 24.53 -4.17 -16.05
C ARG A 45 25.78 -4.80 -16.69
N TYR A 46 25.88 -6.13 -16.69
CA TYR A 46 27.03 -6.84 -17.27
C TYR A 46 26.96 -6.96 -18.80
N VAL A 47 25.78 -7.28 -19.35
CA VAL A 47 25.59 -7.45 -20.80
C VAL A 47 25.56 -6.10 -21.53
N ASN A 48 25.05 -5.05 -20.89
CA ASN A 48 25.02 -3.69 -21.43
C ASN A 48 25.80 -2.72 -20.53
N PRO A 49 27.14 -2.64 -20.67
CA PRO A 49 27.95 -1.69 -19.92
C PRO A 49 27.45 -0.27 -20.13
N ALA A 50 27.26 0.46 -19.03
CA ALA A 50 26.76 1.83 -19.07
C ALA A 50 27.70 2.72 -19.89
N ARG A 51 27.19 3.26 -21.02
CA ARG A 51 27.89 4.29 -21.79
C ARG A 51 27.50 5.65 -21.23
N THR A 52 28.24 6.11 -20.22
CA THR A 52 28.06 7.43 -19.61
C THR A 52 28.52 8.51 -20.58
N SER A 53 27.69 9.51 -20.82
CA SER A 53 28.09 10.75 -21.47
C SER A 53 27.43 11.91 -20.75
N PRO A 54 28.04 13.10 -20.71
CA PRO A 54 27.46 14.25 -20.03
C PRO A 54 26.03 14.59 -20.50
N GLU A 55 25.70 14.26 -21.74
CA GLU A 55 24.37 14.42 -22.33
C GLU A 55 23.34 13.39 -21.81
N LYS A 56 23.77 12.14 -21.59
CA LYS A 56 22.91 11.05 -21.10
C LYS A 56 22.60 11.15 -19.61
N ASP A 57 23.52 11.76 -18.86
CA ASP A 57 23.41 11.91 -17.41
C ASP A 57 22.64 13.18 -17.01
N ARG A 58 22.22 14.02 -17.98
CA ARG A 58 21.38 15.19 -17.73
C ARG A 58 19.89 14.85 -17.71
N PRO A 59 19.09 15.47 -16.83
CA PRO A 59 17.64 15.40 -16.88
C PRO A 59 17.10 15.82 -18.25
N TYR A 60 16.08 15.11 -18.73
CA TYR A 60 15.42 15.44 -19.98
C TYR A 60 14.55 16.69 -19.82
N GLU A 61 14.90 17.76 -20.54
CA GLU A 61 14.24 19.08 -20.50
C GLU A 61 13.91 19.58 -21.92
N CYS A 62 13.57 18.68 -22.85
CA CYS A 62 13.27 19.01 -24.25
C CYS A 62 14.34 19.87 -24.96
N GLY A 63 15.62 19.70 -24.60
CA GLY A 63 16.76 20.44 -25.18
C GLY A 63 17.17 21.72 -24.43
N VAL A 64 16.50 22.05 -23.32
CA VAL A 64 16.88 23.17 -22.45
C VAL A 64 17.89 22.70 -21.39
N ILE A 65 18.88 23.53 -21.05
CA ILE A 65 19.81 23.24 -19.95
C ILE A 65 19.06 23.47 -18.63
N PRO A 66 18.95 22.47 -17.74
CA PRO A 66 18.20 22.62 -16.49
C PRO A 66 18.81 23.72 -15.63
N THR A 67 18.06 24.80 -15.42
CA THR A 67 18.39 25.85 -14.47
C THR A 67 18.01 25.39 -13.08
N ALA A 68 18.95 25.39 -12.13
CA ALA A 68 18.75 24.94 -10.76
C ALA A 68 17.76 25.85 -10.00
N GLY A 69 16.46 25.61 -10.20
CA GLY A 69 15.35 26.31 -9.57
C GLY A 69 14.41 25.29 -8.93
N HIS A 70 14.90 24.51 -7.98
CA HIS A 70 14.13 23.40 -7.41
C HIS A 70 13.36 23.86 -6.16
N GLY A 71 12.28 24.58 -6.41
CA GLY A 71 11.28 24.96 -5.42
C GLY A 71 9.88 24.57 -5.89
N PHE A 72 9.69 23.32 -6.31
CA PHE A 72 8.34 22.84 -6.61
C PHE A 72 7.52 22.83 -5.32
N ARG A 73 6.62 23.81 -5.19
CA ARG A 73 5.53 23.74 -4.21
C ARG A 73 4.60 22.63 -4.68
N TYR A 74 4.73 21.45 -4.07
CA TYR A 74 3.75 20.39 -4.28
C TYR A 74 2.37 20.93 -3.96
N PRO A 75 1.40 20.81 -4.88
CA PRO A 75 0.07 21.31 -4.62
C PRO A 75 -0.55 20.50 -3.47
N ALA A 76 -1.13 21.23 -2.51
CA ALA A 76 -1.82 20.72 -1.34
C ALA A 76 -2.79 19.52 -1.56
N PRO A 77 -3.51 19.35 -2.70
CA PRO A 77 -4.37 18.18 -2.92
C PRO A 77 -3.70 16.81 -2.73
N PHE A 78 -2.41 16.66 -3.07
CA PHE A 78 -1.73 15.36 -2.87
C PHE A 78 -1.61 14.99 -1.40
N ALA A 79 -1.40 15.98 -0.52
CA ALA A 79 -1.34 15.75 0.92
C ALA A 79 -2.72 15.39 1.49
N LEU A 80 -3.78 16.05 1.02
CA LEU A 80 -5.16 15.76 1.47
C LEU A 80 -5.59 14.34 1.10
N VAL A 81 -5.27 13.89 -0.11
CA VAL A 81 -5.57 12.51 -0.54
C VAL A 81 -4.72 11.49 0.24
N ALA A 82 -3.43 11.76 0.48
CA ALA A 82 -2.58 10.87 1.27
C ALA A 82 -3.07 10.74 2.72
N MET A 83 -3.46 11.85 3.35
CA MET A 83 -4.04 11.84 4.70
C MET A 83 -5.37 11.08 4.75
N ALA A 84 -6.25 11.31 3.77
CA ALA A 84 -7.52 10.60 3.67
C ALA A 84 -7.34 9.09 3.45
N PHE A 85 -6.38 8.70 2.60
CA PHE A 85 -6.02 7.30 2.39
C PHE A 85 -5.54 6.64 3.68
N LEU A 86 -4.66 7.30 4.44
CA LEU A 86 -4.14 6.77 5.70
C LEU A 86 -5.25 6.54 6.73
N VAL A 87 -6.19 7.48 6.86
CA VAL A 87 -7.34 7.34 7.76
C VAL A 87 -8.24 6.20 7.31
N PHE A 88 -8.58 6.14 6.02
CA PHE A 88 -9.44 5.10 5.45
C PHE A 88 -8.84 3.69 5.52
N ASP A 89 -7.51 3.57 5.40
CA ASP A 89 -6.77 2.32 5.52
C ASP A 89 -6.90 1.75 6.95
N VAL A 90 -6.69 2.60 7.96
CA VAL A 90 -6.88 2.24 9.38
C VAL A 90 -8.35 1.88 9.67
N GLU A 91 -9.30 2.63 9.13
CA GLU A 91 -10.73 2.36 9.28
C GLU A 91 -11.15 1.01 8.69
N THR A 92 -10.57 0.64 7.54
CA THR A 92 -10.81 -0.64 6.89
C THR A 92 -10.25 -1.81 7.72
N ALA A 93 -9.12 -1.62 8.41
CA ALA A 93 -8.61 -2.63 9.34
C ALA A 93 -9.61 -2.93 10.47
N PHE A 94 -10.32 -1.91 10.99
CA PHE A 94 -11.40 -2.11 11.97
C PHE A 94 -12.60 -2.84 11.39
N LEU A 95 -13.03 -2.49 10.17
CA LEU A 95 -14.09 -3.22 9.47
C LEU A 95 -13.73 -4.69 9.28
N TYR A 96 -12.48 -4.97 8.92
CA TYR A 96 -11.99 -6.33 8.73
C TYR A 96 -11.98 -7.12 10.04
N ALA A 97 -11.48 -6.53 11.13
CA ALA A 97 -11.47 -7.15 12.45
C ALA A 97 -12.89 -7.51 12.93
N TRP A 98 -13.86 -6.62 12.68
CA TRP A 98 -15.28 -6.87 12.92
C TRP A 98 -15.80 -8.01 12.03
N ALA A 99 -15.51 -7.97 10.73
CA ALA A 99 -15.98 -8.96 9.76
C ALA A 99 -15.49 -10.39 10.07
N VAL A 100 -14.21 -10.54 10.46
CA VAL A 100 -13.64 -11.85 10.85
C VAL A 100 -14.30 -12.40 12.13
N SER A 101 -14.81 -11.53 13.00
CA SER A 101 -15.42 -11.94 14.26
C SER A 101 -16.95 -12.09 14.19
N PHE A 102 -17.55 -11.92 13.01
CA PHE A 102 -19.00 -11.76 12.82
C PHE A 102 -19.86 -12.83 13.50
N GLU A 103 -19.43 -14.09 13.47
CA GLU A 103 -20.16 -15.23 14.04
C GLU A 103 -20.40 -15.13 15.56
N LYS A 104 -19.60 -14.35 16.28
CA LYS A 104 -19.67 -14.21 17.76
C LYS A 104 -20.31 -12.90 18.21
N LEU A 105 -20.84 -12.10 17.29
CA LEU A 105 -21.30 -10.74 17.57
C LEU A 105 -22.78 -10.69 17.95
N THR A 106 -23.11 -9.71 18.78
CA THR A 106 -24.49 -9.40 19.18
C THR A 106 -25.14 -8.41 18.20
N PRO A 107 -26.48 -8.32 18.13
CA PRO A 107 -27.17 -7.31 17.33
C PRO A 107 -26.75 -5.86 17.66
N ALA A 108 -26.31 -5.59 18.89
CA ALA A 108 -25.76 -4.30 19.28
C ALA A 108 -24.43 -3.99 18.56
N SER A 109 -23.59 -5.00 18.31
CA SER A 109 -22.36 -4.83 17.53
C SER A 109 -22.66 -4.49 16.06
N PHE A 110 -23.74 -5.03 15.50
CA PHE A 110 -24.21 -4.66 14.17
C PHE A 110 -24.62 -3.17 14.10
N ALA A 111 -25.38 -2.68 15.10
CA ALA A 111 -25.67 -1.25 15.17
C ALA A 111 -24.39 -0.40 15.29
N GLY A 112 -23.40 -0.87 16.06
CA GLY A 112 -22.09 -0.24 16.18
C GLY A 112 -21.35 -0.12 14.84
N ILE A 113 -21.31 -1.18 14.04
CA ILE A 113 -20.64 -1.14 12.72
C ILE A 113 -21.39 -0.23 11.74
N CYS A 114 -22.73 -0.19 11.80
CA CYS A 114 -23.52 0.71 10.96
C CYS A 114 -23.23 2.18 11.29
N VAL A 115 -23.13 2.54 12.57
CA VAL A 115 -22.74 3.89 13.00
C VAL A 115 -21.31 4.20 12.54
N PHE A 116 -20.38 3.25 12.72
CA PHE A 116 -19.00 3.41 12.27
C PHE A 116 -18.91 3.69 10.77
N ILE A 117 -19.56 2.88 9.93
CA ILE A 117 -19.65 3.09 8.47
C ILE A 117 -20.29 4.45 8.16
N GLY A 118 -21.33 4.85 8.90
CA GLY A 118 -21.93 6.17 8.76
C GLY A 118 -20.94 7.32 8.96
N VAL A 119 -20.04 7.19 9.94
CA VAL A 119 -18.95 8.16 10.18
C VAL A 119 -17.96 8.16 9.01
N LEU A 120 -17.57 6.99 8.47
CA LEU A 120 -16.68 6.90 7.29
C LEU A 120 -17.27 7.65 6.08
N LEU A 121 -18.53 7.38 5.79
CA LEU A 121 -19.26 8.02 4.69
C LEU A 121 -19.38 9.53 4.93
N GLY A 122 -19.64 9.95 6.17
CA GLY A 122 -19.69 11.36 6.56
C GLY A 122 -18.35 12.09 6.34
N SER A 123 -17.24 11.46 6.76
CA SER A 123 -15.88 11.99 6.57
C SER A 123 -15.54 12.13 5.08
N LEU A 124 -15.82 11.10 4.29
CA LEU A 124 -15.59 11.11 2.84
C LEU A 124 -16.46 12.16 2.14
N TRP A 125 -17.74 12.24 2.52
CA TRP A 125 -18.66 13.26 2.01
C TRP A 125 -18.16 14.68 2.30
N TYR A 126 -17.73 14.95 3.53
CA TYR A 126 -17.18 16.24 3.91
C TYR A 126 -15.93 16.61 3.07
N LEU A 127 -15.01 15.67 2.89
CA LEU A 127 -13.80 15.87 2.10
C LEU A 127 -14.13 16.17 0.63
N TRP A 128 -15.12 15.48 0.07
CA TRP A 128 -15.60 15.72 -1.29
C TRP A 128 -16.19 17.13 -1.40
N GLN A 129 -17.05 17.55 -0.48
CA GLN A 129 -17.64 18.90 -0.48
C GLN A 129 -16.58 20.01 -0.34
N LYS A 130 -15.49 19.76 0.38
CA LYS A 130 -14.36 20.70 0.51
C LYS A 130 -13.41 20.71 -0.69
N GLY A 131 -13.69 19.93 -1.73
CA GLY A 131 -12.85 19.86 -2.93
C GLY A 131 -11.53 19.13 -2.70
N GLY A 132 -11.38 18.35 -1.62
CA GLY A 132 -10.17 17.58 -1.35
C GLY A 132 -9.88 16.51 -2.42
N LEU A 133 -10.88 16.16 -3.23
CA LEU A 133 -10.78 15.23 -4.37
C LEU A 133 -10.84 15.94 -5.73
N GLN A 134 -10.91 17.26 -5.77
CA GLN A 134 -11.00 17.98 -7.04
C GLN A 134 -9.62 18.09 -7.70
N TRP A 135 -9.53 17.64 -8.94
CA TRP A 135 -8.33 17.74 -9.78
C TRP A 135 -8.60 18.74 -10.90
N GLY A 136 -7.91 19.87 -10.86
CA GLY A 136 -8.02 20.92 -11.87
C GLY A 136 -7.61 22.27 -11.30
N ALA A 137 -6.90 23.08 -12.07
CA ALA A 137 -6.67 24.47 -11.70
C ALA A 137 -8.03 25.18 -11.61
N PRO A 138 -8.31 25.96 -10.55
CA PRO A 138 -9.47 26.82 -10.56
C PRO A 138 -9.30 27.79 -11.73
N VAL A 139 -10.15 27.64 -12.76
CA VAL A 139 -10.25 28.64 -13.83
C VAL A 139 -10.82 29.89 -13.17
N LYS A 140 -9.94 30.83 -12.82
CA LYS A 140 -10.37 32.19 -12.48
C LYS A 140 -11.08 32.76 -13.71
N ARG A 141 -12.39 32.93 -13.61
CA ARG A 141 -13.11 33.92 -14.43
C ARG A 141 -12.91 35.30 -13.83
#